data_AF-A0A964JHN1-F1
#
_entry.id   AF-A0A964JHN1-F1
#
_cell.length_a   1.000
_cell.length_b   1.000
_cell.length_c   1.000
_cell.angle_alpha   90.00
_cell.angle_beta   90.00
_cell.angle_gamma   90.00
#
_symmetry.space_group_name_H-M   'P 1'
#
loop_
_entity.id
_entity.type
_entity.pdbx_description
1 polymer ?
#
loop_
_entity_poly.entity_id
_entity_poly.type
_entity_poly.pdbx_seq_one_letter_code
_entity_poly.pdbx_strand_id
1 'polypeptide(L)'
;MGARLMAIVAEGDRGRVYLAPTPEMEAVALVAKPAWKPETPLHGKCRVNVSNYGFDNYGDLFTPRQLVALTTFSDLVQEARERVKRDALAAGLPDDGKPLHDGGTGATAYADAIGVYLGLVVSKQTIFLVTQARWRAGEGKSAPAFGRQALPMVWDFADLNPFAGAGGDFLGIVEGAEKTLRNSPPPTRGNAYQADAATQTFSTDRVVSTDPPYYCTSSELLRQVGSGFSGEVASSWVDI
;
A
#
# COMPACT_ATOMS: atom_id res chain seq x y z
N MET A 1 15.31 -7.43 -17.26
CA MET A 1 16.29 -6.41 -16.82
C MET A 1 16.83 -6.84 -15.46
N GLY A 2 18.12 -6.62 -15.16
CA GLY A 2 18.72 -6.99 -13.86
C GLY A 2 18.90 -5.77 -12.95
N ALA A 3 19.03 -6.00 -11.64
CA ALA A 3 19.37 -4.96 -10.66
C ALA A 3 20.77 -5.24 -10.07
N ARG A 4 21.52 -4.18 -9.77
CA ARG A 4 22.81 -4.25 -9.08
C ARG A 4 22.77 -3.33 -7.87
N LEU A 5 23.25 -3.82 -6.73
CA LEU A 5 23.41 -2.99 -5.54
C LEU A 5 24.54 -1.98 -5.81
N MET A 6 24.26 -0.69 -5.64
CA MET A 6 25.24 0.37 -5.94
C MET A 6 25.90 0.93 -4.68
N ALA A 7 25.14 1.07 -3.60
CA ALA A 7 25.61 1.56 -2.31
C ALA A 7 24.70 1.07 -1.19
N ILE A 8 25.27 0.92 0.00
CA ILE A 8 24.51 0.80 1.25
C ILE A 8 24.55 2.13 1.97
N VAL A 9 23.36 2.63 2.31
CA VAL A 9 23.22 3.83 3.13
C VAL A 9 23.02 3.38 4.57
N ALA A 10 23.97 3.71 5.44
CA ALA A 10 23.92 3.42 6.86
C ALA A 10 23.77 4.72 7.66
N GLU A 11 23.22 4.61 8.87
CA GLU A 11 23.24 5.69 9.85
C GLU A 11 24.65 5.82 10.46
N GLY A 12 25.10 7.05 10.70
CA GLY A 12 26.35 7.35 11.38
C GLY A 12 26.22 8.59 12.26
N ASP A 13 27.21 8.82 13.12
CA ASP A 13 27.13 9.79 14.24
C ASP A 13 26.76 11.24 13.87
N ARG A 14 27.06 11.66 12.64
CA ARG A 14 26.80 13.04 12.15
C ARG A 14 26.00 13.08 10.85
N GLY A 15 25.41 11.95 10.45
CA GLY A 15 24.68 11.83 9.19
C GLY A 15 24.84 10.47 8.54
N ARG A 16 24.34 10.36 7.30
CA ARG A 16 24.35 9.10 6.56
C ARG A 16 25.74 8.80 6.01
N VAL A 17 26.14 7.54 6.11
CA VAL A 17 27.37 7.01 5.52
C VAL A 17 27.00 6.16 4.31
N TYR A 18 27.76 6.30 3.22
CA TYR A 18 27.58 5.56 1.98
C TYR A 18 28.72 4.57 1.85
N LEU A 19 28.39 3.28 1.92
CA LEU A 19 29.33 2.18 1.87
C LEU A 19 29.24 1.48 0.51
N ALA A 20 30.39 1.08 -0.01
CA ALA A 20 30.44 0.20 -1.17
C ALA A 20 29.81 -1.16 -0.80
N PRO A 21 28.99 -1.76 -1.68
CA PRO A 21 28.38 -3.05 -1.42
C PRO A 21 29.46 -4.15 -1.37
N THR A 22 29.33 -5.06 -0.41
CA THR A 22 30.14 -6.29 -0.39
C THR A 22 29.42 -7.42 -1.14
N PRO A 23 30.14 -8.44 -1.62
CA PRO A 23 29.53 -9.62 -2.26
C PRO A 23 28.48 -10.30 -1.37
N GLU A 24 28.68 -10.31 -0.05
CA GLU A 24 27.74 -10.88 0.92
C GLU A 24 26.43 -10.08 0.97
N MET A 25 26.50 -8.75 0.92
CA MET A 25 25.31 -7.89 0.89
C MET A 25 24.49 -8.10 -0.38
N GLU A 26 25.16 -8.22 -1.53
CA GLU A 26 24.51 -8.54 -2.81
C GLU A 26 23.86 -9.92 -2.77
N ALA A 27 24.57 -10.92 -2.26
CA ALA A 27 24.06 -12.29 -2.13
C ALA A 27 22.78 -12.32 -1.27
N VAL A 28 22.79 -11.69 -0.10
CA VAL A 28 21.63 -11.63 0.81
C VAL A 28 20.43 -10.96 0.15
N ALA A 29 20.64 -9.90 -0.65
CA ALA A 29 19.56 -9.22 -1.36
C ALA A 29 18.83 -10.14 -2.38
N LEU A 30 19.51 -11.17 -2.89
CA LEU A 30 18.99 -12.12 -3.88
C LEU A 30 18.38 -13.40 -3.27
N VAL A 31 18.52 -13.61 -1.95
CA VAL A 31 17.99 -14.81 -1.27
C VAL A 31 16.46 -14.84 -1.26
N ALA A 32 15.82 -13.67 -1.20
CA ALA A 32 14.38 -13.55 -1.07
C ALA A 32 13.64 -14.14 -2.29
N LYS A 33 12.73 -15.07 -2.03
CA LYS A 33 11.88 -15.71 -3.04
C LYS A 33 10.42 -15.50 -2.67
N PRO A 34 9.70 -14.61 -3.36
CA PRO A 34 8.28 -14.41 -3.09
C PRO A 34 7.49 -15.66 -3.49
N ALA A 35 6.55 -16.08 -2.65
CA ALA A 35 5.64 -17.18 -2.95
C ALA A 35 4.56 -16.77 -3.98
N TRP A 36 4.28 -15.47 -4.06
CA TRP A 36 3.26 -14.90 -4.94
C TRP A 36 3.75 -13.58 -5.55
N LYS A 37 3.29 -13.29 -6.77
CA LYS A 37 3.58 -12.06 -7.51
C LYS A 37 2.33 -11.64 -8.29
N PRO A 38 1.98 -10.33 -8.36
CA PRO A 38 0.88 -9.86 -9.19
C PRO A 38 1.17 -10.10 -10.69
N GLU A 39 0.27 -10.81 -11.36
CA GLU A 39 0.36 -11.13 -12.79
C GLU A 39 -0.46 -10.18 -13.67
N THR A 40 -1.13 -9.20 -13.08
CA THR A 40 -2.02 -8.31 -13.81
C THR A 40 -1.21 -7.41 -14.75
N PRO A 41 -1.59 -7.36 -16.04
CA PRO A 41 -0.94 -6.50 -17.00
C PRO A 41 -1.01 -5.03 -16.60
N LEU A 42 0.09 -4.33 -16.78
CA LEU A 42 0.10 -2.87 -16.74
C LEU A 42 -0.81 -2.34 -17.87
N HIS A 43 -1.51 -1.25 -17.58
CA HIS A 43 -2.36 -0.58 -18.55
C HIS A 43 -2.07 0.92 -18.59
N GLY A 44 -2.75 1.62 -19.50
CA GLY A 44 -2.67 3.08 -19.64
C GLY A 44 -1.25 3.63 -19.80
N LYS A 45 -1.01 4.83 -19.24
CA LYS A 45 0.28 5.53 -19.35
C LYS A 45 1.42 4.80 -18.64
N CYS A 46 1.12 4.03 -17.60
CA CYS A 46 2.13 3.22 -16.91
C CYS A 46 2.75 2.21 -17.87
N ARG A 47 1.91 1.42 -18.56
CA ARG A 47 2.36 0.43 -19.55
C ARG A 47 3.28 1.03 -20.61
N VAL A 48 2.89 2.17 -21.19
CA VAL A 48 3.69 2.83 -22.25
C VAL A 48 5.10 3.19 -21.78
N ASN A 49 5.24 3.62 -20.52
CA ASN A 49 6.52 4.11 -20.01
C ASN A 49 7.49 3.01 -19.61
N VAL A 50 7.01 1.91 -19.02
CA VAL A 50 7.87 0.87 -18.44
C VAL A 50 7.90 -0.43 -19.25
N SER A 51 6.89 -0.74 -20.08
CA SER A 51 6.88 -1.99 -20.86
C SER A 51 7.97 -2.04 -21.93
N ASN A 52 8.43 -0.90 -22.43
CA ASN A 52 9.62 -0.83 -23.30
C ASN A 52 10.89 -1.40 -22.65
N TYR A 53 10.88 -1.58 -21.34
CA TYR A 53 11.99 -2.07 -20.51
C TYR A 53 11.72 -3.47 -19.93
N GLY A 54 10.64 -4.14 -20.37
CA GLY A 54 10.29 -5.50 -19.94
C GLY A 54 9.52 -5.58 -18.63
N PHE A 55 8.85 -4.49 -18.24
CA PHE A 55 7.86 -4.47 -17.17
C PHE A 55 6.47 -4.57 -17.79
N ASP A 56 5.88 -5.76 -17.80
CA ASP A 56 4.59 -6.01 -18.45
C ASP A 56 3.46 -6.14 -17.44
N ASN A 57 3.76 -6.58 -16.21
CA ASN A 57 2.81 -6.78 -15.13
C ASN A 57 3.14 -5.92 -13.91
N TYR A 58 2.15 -5.64 -13.07
CA TYR A 58 2.36 -4.88 -11.82
C TYR A 58 3.42 -5.50 -10.92
N GLY A 59 3.50 -6.84 -10.86
CA GLY A 59 4.53 -7.51 -10.09
C GLY A 59 5.95 -7.24 -10.56
N ASP A 60 6.17 -6.86 -11.82
CA ASP A 60 7.50 -6.54 -12.34
C ASP A 60 8.06 -5.25 -11.71
N LEU A 61 7.21 -4.37 -11.18
CA LEU A 61 7.61 -3.11 -10.55
C LEU A 61 8.30 -3.31 -9.19
N PHE A 62 8.39 -4.54 -8.69
CA PHE A 62 8.90 -4.84 -7.36
C PHE A 62 10.09 -5.79 -7.43
N THR A 63 11.06 -5.60 -6.52
CA THR A 63 12.11 -6.60 -6.31
C THR A 63 11.56 -7.81 -5.56
N PRO A 64 12.18 -9.00 -5.66
CA PRO A 64 11.77 -10.18 -4.91
C PRO A 64 11.66 -9.94 -3.40
N ARG A 65 12.58 -9.18 -2.79
CA ARG A 65 12.54 -8.86 -1.36
C ARG A 65 11.44 -7.86 -0.99
N GLN A 66 11.14 -6.90 -1.87
CA GLN A 66 10.02 -5.98 -1.67
C GLN A 66 8.70 -6.74 -1.68
N LEU A 67 8.52 -7.68 -2.62
CA LEU A 67 7.36 -8.55 -2.65
C LEU A 67 7.24 -9.38 -1.38
N VAL A 68 8.32 -10.05 -0.95
CA VAL A 68 8.32 -10.82 0.31
C VAL A 68 7.91 -9.94 1.50
N ALA A 69 8.45 -8.73 1.61
CA ALA A 69 8.08 -7.81 2.69
C ALA A 69 6.60 -7.42 2.65
N LEU A 70 6.09 -7.03 1.47
CA LEU A 70 4.70 -6.61 1.31
C LEU A 70 3.70 -7.75 1.54
N THR A 71 3.98 -8.96 1.03
CA THR A 71 3.12 -10.13 1.27
C THR A 71 3.14 -10.52 2.74
N THR A 72 4.32 -10.52 3.38
CA THR A 72 4.43 -10.81 4.82
C THR A 72 3.63 -9.80 5.65
N PHE A 73 3.70 -8.51 5.34
CA PHE A 73 2.88 -7.52 6.03
C PHE A 73 1.39 -7.72 5.80
N SER A 74 0.98 -8.04 4.57
CA SER A 74 -0.42 -8.34 4.26
C SER A 74 -0.95 -9.53 5.10
N ASP A 75 -0.18 -10.61 5.20
CA ASP A 75 -0.57 -11.77 6.01
C ASP A 75 -0.65 -11.42 7.50
N LEU A 76 0.32 -10.65 8.01
CA LEU A 76 0.36 -10.20 9.39
C LEU A 76 -0.80 -9.27 9.78
N VAL A 77 -1.43 -8.57 8.83
CA VAL A 77 -2.64 -7.78 9.10
C VAL A 77 -3.79 -8.68 9.57
N GLN A 78 -3.94 -9.87 8.98
CA GLN A 78 -4.97 -10.83 9.39
C GLN A 78 -4.70 -11.38 10.79
N GLU A 79 -3.44 -11.71 11.10
CA GLU A 79 -3.05 -12.10 12.46
C GLU A 79 -3.27 -10.98 13.48
N ALA A 80 -2.94 -9.74 13.12
CA ALA A 80 -3.14 -8.58 13.98
C ALA A 80 -4.62 -8.36 14.28
N ARG A 81 -5.49 -8.50 13.28
CA ARG A 81 -6.95 -8.44 13.43
C ARG A 81 -7.44 -9.47 14.45
N GLU A 82 -7.02 -10.74 14.35
CA GLU A 82 -7.43 -11.78 15.31
C GLU A 82 -6.96 -11.49 16.74
N ARG A 83 -5.73 -11.00 16.90
CA ARG A 83 -5.20 -10.58 18.21
C ARG A 83 -6.02 -9.45 18.79
N VAL A 84 -6.33 -8.42 18.00
CA VAL A 84 -7.17 -7.29 18.40
C VAL A 84 -8.56 -7.75 18.84
N LYS A 85 -9.20 -8.65 18.10
CA LYS A 85 -10.51 -9.20 18.49
C LYS A 85 -10.45 -9.87 19.86
N ARG A 86 -9.48 -10.76 20.05
CA ARG A 86 -9.30 -11.49 21.32
C ARG A 86 -9.05 -10.53 22.48
N ASP A 87 -8.19 -9.53 22.28
CA ASP A 87 -7.83 -8.58 23.33
C ASP A 87 -9.00 -7.64 23.65
N ALA A 88 -9.82 -7.27 22.66
CA ALA A 88 -11.06 -6.51 22.85
C ALA A 88 -12.11 -7.29 23.66
N LEU A 89 -12.27 -8.58 23.40
CA LEU A 89 -13.13 -9.47 24.19
C LEU A 89 -12.63 -9.57 25.64
N ALA A 90 -11.33 -9.73 25.83
CA ALA A 90 -10.72 -9.80 27.16
C ALA A 90 -10.87 -8.49 27.94
N ALA A 91 -10.89 -7.35 27.24
CA ALA A 91 -11.17 -6.03 27.80
C ALA A 91 -12.66 -5.78 28.10
N GLY A 92 -13.55 -6.73 27.80
CA GLY A 92 -14.98 -6.67 28.12
C GLY A 92 -15.85 -6.01 27.05
N LEU A 93 -15.33 -5.80 25.83
CA LEU A 93 -16.15 -5.30 24.72
C LEU A 93 -17.10 -6.42 24.26
N PRO A 94 -18.43 -6.19 24.22
CA PRO A 94 -19.38 -7.20 23.76
C PRO A 94 -19.16 -7.53 22.28
N ASP A 95 -19.42 -8.78 21.91
CA ASP A 95 -19.40 -9.22 20.51
C ASP A 95 -20.84 -9.45 20.04
N ASP A 96 -21.22 -8.75 18.99
CA ASP A 96 -22.47 -8.99 18.27
C ASP A 96 -22.31 -10.03 17.16
N GLY A 97 -21.08 -10.52 16.95
CA GLY A 97 -20.74 -11.50 15.92
C GLY A 97 -20.88 -10.97 14.49
N LYS A 98 -21.10 -9.66 14.33
CA LYS A 98 -21.32 -9.02 13.03
C LYS A 98 -20.04 -8.35 12.56
N PRO A 99 -19.64 -8.55 11.29
CA PRO A 99 -18.51 -7.84 10.73
C PRO A 99 -18.84 -6.35 10.53
N LEU A 100 -17.80 -5.53 10.40
CA LEU A 100 -17.95 -4.07 10.23
C LEU A 100 -18.80 -3.71 9.01
N HIS A 101 -18.68 -4.45 7.90
CA HIS A 101 -19.42 -4.17 6.67
C HIS A 101 -20.93 -4.44 6.78
N ASP A 102 -21.35 -5.24 7.76
CA ASP A 102 -22.76 -5.51 8.07
C ASP A 102 -23.30 -4.59 9.17
N GLY A 103 -22.57 -3.52 9.51
CA GLY A 103 -22.94 -2.58 10.56
C GLY A 103 -22.75 -3.12 11.97
N GLY A 104 -21.87 -4.10 12.16
CA GLY A 104 -21.45 -4.55 13.48
C GLY A 104 -20.83 -3.43 14.31
N THR A 105 -20.97 -3.53 15.63
CA THR A 105 -20.45 -2.57 16.61
C THR A 105 -19.65 -3.23 17.73
N GLY A 106 -19.63 -4.57 17.77
CA GLY A 106 -18.93 -5.34 18.78
C GLY A 106 -17.43 -5.53 18.50
N ALA A 107 -16.82 -6.43 19.27
CA ALA A 107 -15.40 -6.77 19.15
C ALA A 107 -14.98 -7.21 17.73
N THR A 108 -15.84 -7.91 17.00
CA THR A 108 -15.58 -8.28 15.60
C THR A 108 -15.43 -7.05 14.69
N ALA A 109 -16.37 -6.11 14.75
CA ALA A 109 -16.33 -4.90 13.94
C ALA A 109 -15.18 -3.96 14.32
N TYR A 110 -14.81 -3.91 15.60
CA TYR A 110 -13.64 -3.16 16.06
C TYR A 110 -12.33 -3.73 15.49
N ALA A 111 -12.18 -5.05 15.51
CA ALA A 111 -11.03 -5.72 14.91
C ALA A 111 -10.98 -5.51 13.39
N ASP A 112 -12.12 -5.61 12.70
CA ASP A 112 -12.24 -5.28 11.28
C ASP A 112 -11.76 -3.86 10.98
N ALA A 113 -12.20 -2.87 11.77
CA ALA A 113 -11.81 -1.48 11.58
C ALA A 113 -10.28 -1.30 11.68
N ILE A 114 -9.65 -1.90 12.68
CA ILE A 114 -8.18 -1.87 12.81
C ILE A 114 -7.50 -2.59 11.65
N GLY A 115 -8.02 -3.76 11.25
CA GLY A 115 -7.51 -4.49 10.09
C GLY A 115 -7.56 -3.67 8.80
N VAL A 116 -8.65 -2.93 8.56
CA VAL A 116 -8.80 -2.02 7.42
C VAL A 116 -7.74 -0.92 7.46
N TYR A 117 -7.55 -0.24 8.60
CA TYR A 117 -6.53 0.80 8.73
C TYR A 117 -5.12 0.27 8.53
N LEU A 118 -4.80 -0.91 9.07
CA LEU A 118 -3.51 -1.56 8.84
C LEU A 118 -3.33 -1.97 7.37
N GLY A 119 -4.39 -2.44 6.71
CA GLY A 119 -4.38 -2.71 5.28
C GLY A 119 -4.09 -1.45 4.44
N LEU A 120 -4.65 -0.30 4.83
CA LEU A 120 -4.33 1.00 4.21
C LEU A 120 -2.88 1.43 4.47
N VAL A 121 -2.33 1.14 5.65
CA VAL A 121 -0.91 1.37 5.94
C VAL A 121 -0.02 0.51 5.04
N VAL A 122 -0.30 -0.78 4.90
CA VAL A 122 0.45 -1.69 4.00
C VAL A 122 0.33 -1.21 2.55
N SER A 123 -0.86 -0.79 2.13
CA SER A 123 -1.08 -0.18 0.82
C SER A 123 -0.18 1.04 0.61
N LYS A 124 -0.17 1.96 1.57
CA LYS A 124 0.69 3.14 1.52
C LYS A 124 2.18 2.78 1.55
N GLN A 125 2.57 1.64 2.11
CA GLN A 125 3.96 1.19 2.08
C GLN A 125 4.43 0.77 0.67
N THR A 126 3.52 0.35 -0.21
CA THR A 126 3.86 0.01 -1.61
C THR A 126 4.47 1.18 -2.38
N ILE A 127 4.19 2.42 -1.98
CA ILE A 127 4.73 3.61 -2.65
C ILE A 127 6.23 3.81 -2.40
N PHE A 128 6.75 3.17 -1.34
CA PHE A 128 8.14 3.22 -0.89
C PHE A 128 8.89 1.92 -1.21
N LEU A 129 8.22 0.77 -1.08
CA LEU A 129 8.76 -0.54 -1.44
C LEU A 129 8.43 -0.90 -2.88
N VAL A 130 9.01 -0.14 -3.83
CA VAL A 130 8.81 -0.35 -5.26
C VAL A 130 10.05 0.14 -6.02
N THR A 131 10.34 -0.43 -7.18
CA THR A 131 11.52 -0.06 -7.99
C THR A 131 11.43 1.36 -8.59
N GLN A 132 10.30 2.05 -8.46
CA GLN A 132 10.14 3.45 -8.87
C GLN A 132 10.37 4.45 -7.73
N ALA A 133 10.62 3.98 -6.50
CA ALA A 133 10.93 4.83 -5.36
C ALA A 133 12.38 5.35 -5.48
N ARG A 134 12.55 6.54 -6.04
CA ARG A 134 13.87 7.12 -6.34
C ARG A 134 14.61 7.60 -5.09
N TRP A 135 15.94 7.57 -5.13
CA TRP A 135 16.76 8.22 -4.11
C TRP A 135 16.89 9.73 -4.37
N ARG A 136 16.72 10.57 -3.33
CA ARG A 136 17.00 12.02 -3.39
C ARG A 136 18.31 12.30 -2.69
N ALA A 137 19.41 12.33 -3.45
CA ALA A 137 20.75 12.53 -2.93
C ALA A 137 20.90 13.84 -2.11
N GLY A 138 20.31 14.95 -2.57
CA GLY A 138 20.41 16.25 -1.88
C GLY A 138 19.71 16.31 -0.52
N GLU A 139 18.70 15.46 -0.31
CA GLU A 139 17.97 15.36 0.96
C GLU A 139 18.37 14.11 1.75
N GLY A 140 19.24 13.27 1.17
CA GLY A 140 19.55 11.93 1.63
C GLY A 140 18.31 11.13 1.99
N LYS A 141 17.26 11.10 1.17
CA LYS A 141 16.02 10.36 1.50
C LYS A 141 15.36 9.74 0.28
N SER A 142 14.52 8.75 0.46
CA SER A 142 13.70 8.20 -0.62
C SER A 142 12.57 9.16 -1.01
N ALA A 143 12.19 9.14 -2.28
CA ALA A 143 10.96 9.75 -2.76
C ALA A 143 9.93 8.67 -3.07
N PRO A 144 8.65 8.89 -2.74
CA PRO A 144 7.59 7.96 -3.10
C PRO A 144 7.42 7.89 -4.63
N ALA A 145 7.05 6.71 -5.14
CA ALA A 145 6.91 6.45 -6.58
C ALA A 145 5.70 7.16 -7.22
N PHE A 146 4.57 7.25 -6.52
CA PHE A 146 3.29 7.72 -7.09
C PHE A 146 3.04 9.23 -6.97
N GLY A 147 4.10 10.05 -7.08
CA GLY A 147 3.97 11.51 -6.96
C GLY A 147 3.39 12.20 -8.20
N ARG A 148 3.10 11.48 -9.30
CA ARG A 148 2.65 12.01 -10.59
C ARG A 148 1.64 11.06 -11.25
N GLN A 149 0.88 11.60 -12.20
CA GLN A 149 -0.14 10.86 -12.98
C GLN A 149 0.41 9.72 -13.85
N ALA A 150 1.73 9.65 -14.05
CA ALA A 150 2.37 8.59 -14.81
C ALA A 150 3.55 8.05 -14.02
N LEU A 151 3.72 6.72 -14.04
CA LEU A 151 4.91 6.06 -13.52
C LEU A 151 6.05 6.22 -14.53
N PRO A 152 7.12 6.95 -14.21
CA PRO A 152 8.29 7.03 -15.07
C PRO A 152 9.16 5.78 -14.88
N MET A 153 9.94 5.44 -15.91
CA MET A 153 11.06 4.53 -15.72
C MET A 153 12.13 5.20 -14.83
N VAL A 154 12.63 4.48 -13.83
CA VAL A 154 13.66 4.91 -12.89
C VAL A 154 14.82 3.92 -12.95
N TRP A 155 16.05 4.44 -13.10
CA TRP A 155 17.26 3.60 -13.20
C TRP A 155 17.93 3.36 -11.85
N ASP A 156 17.72 4.27 -10.90
CA ASP A 156 18.25 4.24 -9.54
C ASP A 156 17.10 4.32 -8.52
N PHE A 157 16.89 3.24 -7.76
CA PHE A 157 15.85 3.20 -6.73
C PHE A 157 16.43 2.93 -5.36
N ALA A 158 15.76 3.48 -4.35
CA ALA A 158 16.06 3.29 -2.95
C ALA A 158 15.27 2.08 -2.46
N ASP A 159 15.98 1.00 -2.16
CA ASP A 159 15.36 -0.18 -1.58
C ASP A 159 15.44 -0.09 -0.06
N LEU A 160 14.33 0.32 0.54
CA LEU A 160 14.26 0.73 1.93
C LEU A 160 14.10 -0.46 2.86
N ASN A 161 14.73 -0.38 4.02
CA ASN A 161 14.40 -1.25 5.14
C ASN A 161 13.12 -0.72 5.82
N PRO A 162 12.01 -1.49 5.85
CA PRO A 162 10.75 -1.07 6.47
C PRO A 162 10.85 -0.75 7.95
N PHE A 163 11.94 -1.16 8.62
CA PHE A 163 12.15 -0.99 10.06
C PHE A 163 13.31 -0.05 10.38
N ALA A 164 13.77 0.75 9.42
CA ALA A 164 14.94 1.62 9.59
C ALA A 164 14.71 2.84 10.52
N GLY A 165 13.48 3.11 10.96
CA GLY A 165 13.15 4.34 11.71
C GLY A 165 13.41 5.62 10.91
N ALA A 166 13.41 5.53 9.58
CA ALA A 166 13.70 6.63 8.66
C ALA A 166 12.56 6.79 7.64
N GLY A 167 12.55 7.90 6.89
CA GLY A 167 11.46 8.19 5.95
C GLY A 167 11.12 7.03 4.99
N GLY A 168 9.85 6.60 5.03
CA GLY A 168 9.35 5.43 4.28
C GLY A 168 9.38 4.12 5.07
N ASP A 169 9.64 4.19 6.37
CA ASP A 169 9.47 3.08 7.30
C ASP A 169 7.98 2.79 7.58
N PHE A 170 7.71 1.58 8.02
CA PHE A 170 6.35 1.13 8.29
C PHE A 170 5.73 1.88 9.47
N LEU A 171 6.49 2.10 10.55
CA LEU A 171 5.99 2.75 11.76
C LEU A 171 5.66 4.24 11.52
N GLY A 172 6.51 4.96 10.80
CA GLY A 172 6.22 6.34 10.40
C GLY A 172 4.92 6.47 9.57
N ILE A 173 4.56 5.46 8.78
CA ILE A 173 3.28 5.43 8.06
C ILE A 173 2.10 5.21 9.02
N VAL A 174 2.25 4.29 9.98
CA VAL A 174 1.25 4.05 11.03
C VAL A 174 0.99 5.32 11.83
N GLU A 175 2.04 6.00 12.30
CA GLU A 175 1.92 7.28 13.00
C GLU A 175 1.23 8.34 12.14
N GLY A 176 1.53 8.37 10.84
CA GLY A 176 0.87 9.25 9.89
C GLY A 176 -0.64 8.99 9.82
N ALA A 177 -1.04 7.72 9.71
CA ALA A 177 -2.45 7.33 9.69
C ALA A 177 -3.16 7.67 11.00
N GLU A 178 -2.52 7.40 12.13
CA GLU A 178 -3.00 7.75 13.47
C GLU A 178 -3.20 9.27 13.63
N LYS A 179 -2.23 10.09 13.21
CA LYS A 179 -2.36 11.55 13.22
C LYS A 179 -3.52 12.03 12.35
N THR A 180 -3.74 11.42 11.19
CA THR A 180 -4.89 11.74 10.33
C THR A 180 -6.21 11.41 11.02
N LEU A 181 -6.32 10.26 11.69
CA LEU A 181 -7.52 9.86 12.42
C LEU A 181 -7.80 10.75 13.64
N ARG A 182 -6.77 11.20 14.36
CA ARG A 182 -6.98 12.14 15.49
C ARG A 182 -7.46 13.51 15.04
N ASN A 183 -7.02 13.96 13.87
CA ASN A 183 -7.34 15.29 13.34
C ASN A 183 -8.51 15.28 12.36
N SER A 184 -9.15 14.12 12.14
CA SER A 184 -10.31 14.05 11.25
C SER A 184 -11.48 14.84 11.83
N PRO A 185 -12.29 15.50 10.98
CA PRO A 185 -13.51 16.16 11.44
C PRO A 185 -14.42 15.17 12.19
N PRO A 186 -15.27 15.67 13.10
CA PRO A 186 -16.18 14.82 13.85
C PRO A 186 -17.04 13.98 12.89
N PRO A 187 -17.30 12.70 13.24
CA PRO A 187 -17.99 11.78 12.34
C PRO A 187 -19.38 12.31 12.01
N THR A 188 -19.56 12.76 10.77
CA THR A 188 -20.87 12.98 10.16
C THR A 188 -21.38 11.63 9.65
N ARG A 189 -22.70 11.40 9.75
CA ARG A 189 -23.29 10.18 9.22
C ARG A 189 -23.28 10.25 7.70
N GLY A 190 -22.45 9.42 7.07
CA GLY A 190 -22.41 9.20 5.63
C GLY A 190 -22.71 7.73 5.31
N ASN A 191 -23.21 7.47 4.11
CA ASN A 191 -23.36 6.11 3.60
C ASN A 191 -22.54 5.99 2.32
N ALA A 192 -21.77 4.91 2.19
CA ALA A 192 -21.02 4.58 0.99
C ALA A 192 -21.50 3.22 0.45
N TYR A 193 -21.68 3.14 -0.87
CA TYR A 193 -22.13 1.93 -1.54
C TYR A 193 -21.26 1.69 -2.77
N GLN A 194 -20.89 0.43 -2.98
CA GLN A 194 -20.27 -0.01 -4.22
C GLN A 194 -21.39 -0.44 -5.17
N ALA A 195 -21.52 0.23 -6.30
CA ALA A 195 -22.53 -0.08 -7.31
C ALA A 195 -21.98 0.21 -8.71
N ASP A 196 -22.46 -0.55 -9.68
CA ASP A 196 -22.09 -0.35 -11.08
C ASP A 196 -22.71 0.96 -11.60
N ALA A 197 -21.85 1.83 -12.13
CA ALA A 197 -22.21 3.13 -12.65
C ALA A 197 -23.27 3.06 -13.78
N ALA A 198 -23.30 1.97 -14.55
CA ALA A 198 -24.23 1.79 -15.66
C ALA A 198 -25.64 1.37 -15.22
N THR A 199 -25.78 0.75 -14.05
CA THR A 199 -27.04 0.11 -13.61
C THR A 199 -27.62 0.72 -12.34
N GLN A 200 -26.84 1.53 -11.62
CA GLN A 200 -27.29 2.15 -10.39
C GLN A 200 -28.40 3.19 -10.58
N THR A 201 -29.26 3.32 -9.57
CA THR A 201 -30.37 4.30 -9.51
C THR A 201 -30.20 5.35 -8.41
N PHE A 202 -29.14 5.26 -7.60
CA PHE A 202 -28.91 6.18 -6.47
C PHE A 202 -28.66 7.63 -6.93
N SER A 203 -28.19 7.82 -8.16
CA SER A 203 -27.88 9.14 -8.72
C SER A 203 -29.06 9.81 -9.42
N THR A 204 -30.21 9.13 -9.55
CA THR A 204 -31.40 9.70 -10.18
C THR A 204 -31.84 10.96 -9.42
N ASP A 205 -32.04 12.07 -10.15
CA ASP A 205 -32.41 13.39 -9.61
C ASP A 205 -31.42 13.98 -8.57
N ARG A 206 -30.15 13.58 -8.61
CA ARG A 206 -29.09 14.11 -7.75
C ARG A 206 -27.98 14.79 -8.54
N VAL A 207 -27.33 15.78 -7.92
CA VAL A 207 -26.09 16.34 -8.45
C VAL A 207 -24.98 15.32 -8.23
N VAL A 208 -24.35 14.89 -9.32
CA VAL A 208 -23.24 13.94 -9.30
C VAL A 208 -21.93 14.70 -9.44
N SER A 209 -21.14 14.73 -8.37
CA SER A 209 -19.75 15.15 -8.44
C SER A 209 -18.89 13.92 -8.72
N THR A 210 -18.17 13.91 -9.84
CA THR A 210 -17.25 12.83 -10.20
C THR A 210 -15.88 13.40 -10.53
N ASP A 211 -14.84 12.76 -9.98
CA ASP A 211 -13.48 12.94 -10.46
C ASP A 211 -13.28 12.00 -11.66
N PRO A 212 -12.83 12.47 -12.84
CA PRO A 212 -12.52 11.58 -13.95
C PRO A 212 -11.47 10.53 -13.54
N PRO A 213 -11.45 9.35 -14.17
CA PRO A 213 -10.54 8.27 -13.80
C PRO A 213 -9.09 8.62 -14.16
N TYR A 214 -8.39 9.30 -13.26
CA TYR A 214 -7.00 9.72 -13.47
C TYR A 214 -5.96 8.78 -12.84
N TYR A 215 -6.38 7.73 -12.13
CA TYR A 215 -5.47 6.86 -11.39
C TYR A 215 -5.18 5.57 -12.14
N CYS A 216 -3.97 5.49 -12.71
CA CYS A 216 -3.43 4.29 -13.35
C CYS A 216 -2.59 3.43 -12.37
N THR A 217 -2.58 3.75 -11.06
CA THR A 217 -1.45 3.36 -10.19
C THR A 217 -1.76 2.74 -8.83
N SER A 218 -2.92 2.98 -8.20
CA SER A 218 -3.08 2.62 -6.77
C SER A 218 -4.25 1.70 -6.47
N SER A 219 -5.40 1.91 -7.11
CA SER A 219 -6.64 1.14 -6.87
C SER A 219 -6.55 -0.30 -7.36
N GLU A 220 -5.89 -0.55 -8.50
CA GLU A 220 -5.73 -1.90 -9.09
C GLU A 220 -4.79 -2.80 -8.27
N LEU A 221 -3.70 -2.22 -7.74
CA LEU A 221 -2.71 -2.90 -6.89
C LEU A 221 -3.34 -3.32 -5.55
N LEU A 222 -4.17 -2.44 -4.98
CA LEU A 222 -4.97 -2.68 -3.77
C LEU A 222 -5.99 -3.81 -3.95
N ARG A 223 -6.62 -3.88 -5.12
CA ARG A 223 -7.65 -4.87 -5.42
C ARG A 223 -7.13 -6.31 -5.45
N GLN A 224 -5.81 -6.51 -5.62
CA GLN A 224 -5.20 -7.83 -5.76
C GLN A 224 -4.53 -8.35 -4.50
N VAL A 225 -3.98 -7.47 -3.65
CA VAL A 225 -3.56 -7.89 -2.30
C VAL A 225 -4.79 -8.33 -1.47
N GLY A 226 -5.99 -7.82 -1.80
CA GLY A 226 -7.28 -8.24 -1.23
C GLY A 226 -8.12 -9.21 -2.08
N SER A 227 -7.63 -9.75 -3.21
CA SER A 227 -8.46 -10.54 -4.15
C SER A 227 -8.72 -11.98 -3.71
N GLY A 228 -9.35 -12.14 -2.55
CA GLY A 228 -10.38 -13.16 -2.34
C GLY A 228 -11.77 -12.71 -2.85
N PHE A 229 -11.92 -11.48 -3.36
CA PHE A 229 -13.21 -10.95 -3.82
C PHE A 229 -13.16 -10.53 -5.30
N SER A 230 -13.93 -11.25 -6.11
CA SER A 230 -14.15 -11.03 -7.54
C SER A 230 -15.10 -9.85 -7.79
N GLY A 231 -14.75 -8.94 -8.71
CA GLY A 231 -15.69 -7.97 -9.27
C GLY A 231 -15.00 -6.71 -9.82
N GLU A 232 -15.04 -6.51 -11.14
CA GLU A 232 -14.68 -5.26 -11.84
C GLU A 232 -15.49 -4.09 -11.31
N VAL A 233 -14.83 -3.12 -10.66
CA VAL A 233 -15.46 -1.87 -10.26
C VAL A 233 -14.50 -0.70 -10.43
N ALA A 234 -14.91 0.25 -11.26
CA ALA A 234 -14.46 1.63 -11.19
C ALA A 234 -15.13 2.27 -9.96
N SER A 235 -14.35 2.63 -8.94
CA SER A 235 -14.86 3.29 -7.74
C SER A 235 -14.97 4.80 -7.97
N SER A 236 -16.19 5.32 -8.05
CA SER A 236 -16.47 6.74 -7.83
C SER A 236 -16.96 6.91 -6.39
N TRP A 237 -16.29 7.77 -5.62
CA TRP A 237 -16.77 8.17 -4.29
C TRP A 237 -17.73 9.34 -4.44
N VAL A 238 -18.87 9.25 -3.75
CA VAL A 238 -19.88 10.31 -3.66
C VAL A 238 -19.77 10.92 -2.27
N ASP A 239 -19.19 12.12 -2.17
CA ASP A 239 -19.27 12.93 -0.95
C ASP A 239 -20.54 13.79 -1.01
N ILE A 240 -21.30 13.84 0.11
CA ILE A 240 -22.39 14.79 0.36
C ILE A 240 -21.83 15.99 1.11
#